data_AF-A0A7C7HTA3-F1
#
_entry.id   AF-A0A7C7HTA3-F1
#
_cell.length_a   1.000
_cell.length_b   1.000
_cell.length_c   1.000
_cell.angle_alpha   90.00
_cell.angle_beta   90.00
_cell.angle_gamma   90.00
#
_symmetry.space_group_name_H-M   'P 1'
#
loop_
_entity.id
_entity.type
_entity.pdbx_description
1 polymer ?
#
loop_
_entity_poly.entity_id
_entity_poly.type
_entity_poly.pdbx_seq_one_letter_code
_entity_poly.pdbx_strand_id
1 'polypeptide(L)'
;MSEASSEVEVKTDLLKFAMYGNIVVMLLIIGQAMTGLGRLGYTFEGWNLVSSHKYTGHLGLMLTLGILVLVIISKHDGKLKGMSIGLFAMWVMQFGLGEMMGAGNMWLGMVHAPLAVMMFAHAAMMMNKFKEAIE
;
A
#
# COMPACT_ATOMS: atom_id res chain seq x y z
N MET A 1 37.86 26.37 -1.35
CA MET A 1 37.33 25.31 -2.23
C MET A 1 35.84 25.25 -1.96
N SER A 2 34.99 25.74 -2.86
CA SER A 2 33.54 25.60 -2.69
C SER A 2 33.18 24.18 -3.11
N GLU A 3 32.72 23.37 -2.17
CA GLU A 3 31.95 22.17 -2.51
C GLU A 3 30.71 22.66 -3.26
N ALA A 4 30.72 22.49 -4.58
CA ALA A 4 29.51 22.62 -5.36
C ALA A 4 28.52 21.61 -4.77
N SER A 5 27.45 22.09 -4.13
CA SER A 5 26.35 21.21 -3.76
C SER A 5 25.84 20.63 -5.06
N SER A 6 26.21 19.38 -5.36
CA SER A 6 25.65 18.67 -6.50
C SER A 6 24.14 18.65 -6.27
N GLU A 7 23.38 19.38 -7.10
CA GLU A 7 21.93 19.29 -7.07
C GLU A 7 21.55 17.82 -7.19
N VAL A 8 20.74 17.36 -6.24
CA VAL A 8 20.30 15.97 -6.22
C VAL A 8 19.28 15.81 -7.33
N GLU A 9 19.72 15.28 -8.47
CA GLU A 9 18.82 14.98 -9.58
C GLU A 9 17.82 13.89 -9.19
N VAL A 10 16.53 14.23 -9.24
CA VAL A 10 15.42 13.33 -8.94
C VAL A 10 15.12 12.46 -10.16
N LYS A 11 15.09 11.14 -9.97
CA LYS A 11 14.80 10.17 -11.05
C LYS A 11 13.30 10.02 -11.26
N THR A 12 12.71 10.90 -12.05
CA THR A 12 11.25 10.99 -12.27
C THR A 12 10.63 9.70 -12.85
N ASP A 13 11.35 8.94 -13.67
CA ASP A 13 10.82 7.66 -14.20
C ASP A 13 10.58 6.62 -13.10
N LEU A 14 11.43 6.56 -12.07
CA LEU A 14 11.20 5.70 -10.91
C LEU A 14 9.96 6.13 -10.13
N LEU A 15 9.69 7.44 -10.06
CA LEU A 15 8.47 7.98 -9.46
C LEU A 15 7.22 7.63 -10.28
N LYS A 16 7.30 7.61 -11.62
CA LYS A 16 6.19 7.14 -12.48
C LYS A 16 5.87 5.66 -12.25
N PHE A 17 6.89 4.81 -12.17
CA PHE A 17 6.69 3.39 -11.84
C PHE A 17 6.07 3.21 -10.45
N ALA A 18 6.55 3.97 -9.45
CA ALA A 18 5.98 3.98 -8.12
C ALA A 18 4.52 4.47 -8.11
N MET A 19 4.18 5.49 -8.93
CA MET A 19 2.83 5.98 -9.10
C MET A 19 1.90 4.92 -9.69
N TYR A 20 2.31 4.22 -10.75
CA TYR A 20 1.53 3.11 -11.31
C TYR A 20 1.38 1.96 -10.32
N GLY A 21 2.45 1.65 -9.56
CA GLY A 21 2.38 0.71 -8.44
C GLY A 21 1.33 1.14 -7.42
N ASN A 22 1.27 2.42 -7.06
CA ASN A 22 0.28 2.94 -6.11
C ASN A 22 -1.16 2.81 -6.63
N ILE A 23 -1.39 2.95 -7.94
CA ILE A 23 -2.70 2.66 -8.55
C ILE A 23 -3.06 1.17 -8.38
N VAL A 24 -2.11 0.27 -8.63
CA VAL A 24 -2.32 -1.17 -8.42
C VAL A 24 -2.57 -1.49 -6.93
N VAL A 25 -1.88 -0.82 -6.01
CA VAL A 25 -2.14 -0.93 -4.56
C VAL A 25 -3.58 -0.52 -4.24
N MET A 26 -4.08 0.60 -4.76
CA MET A 26 -5.47 1.02 -4.54
C MET A 26 -6.47 -0.05 -5.03
N LEU A 27 -6.23 -0.64 -6.21
CA LEU A 27 -7.07 -1.73 -6.73
C LEU A 27 -7.00 -2.98 -5.83
N LEU A 28 -5.81 -3.32 -5.33
CA LEU A 28 -5.63 -4.43 -4.39
C LEU A 28 -6.38 -4.19 -3.08
N ILE A 29 -6.41 -2.96 -2.54
CA ILE A 29 -7.16 -2.64 -1.31
C ILE A 29 -8.66 -2.85 -1.52
N ILE A 30 -9.20 -2.43 -2.67
CA ILE A 30 -10.60 -2.68 -3.01
C ILE A 30 -10.85 -4.20 -3.12
N GLY A 31 -9.95 -4.94 -3.77
CA GLY A 31 -10.00 -6.41 -3.84
C GLY A 31 -9.96 -7.09 -2.47
N GLN A 32 -9.11 -6.60 -1.56
CA GLN A 32 -9.04 -7.05 -0.17
C GLN A 32 -10.35 -6.82 0.57
N ALA A 33 -10.95 -5.64 0.43
CA ALA A 33 -12.24 -5.35 1.02
C ALA A 33 -13.34 -6.28 0.49
N MET A 34 -13.42 -6.50 -0.82
CA MET A 34 -14.41 -7.40 -1.43
C MET A 34 -14.24 -8.86 -0.96
N THR A 35 -13.01 -9.37 -0.96
CA THR A 35 -12.73 -10.75 -0.52
C THR A 35 -12.92 -10.92 0.99
N GLY A 36 -12.61 -9.90 1.80
CA GLY A 36 -12.84 -9.88 3.24
C GLY A 36 -14.32 -9.87 3.62
N LEU A 37 -15.11 -9.02 2.98
CA LEU A 37 -16.57 -8.95 3.17
C LEU A 37 -17.28 -10.19 2.64
N GLY A 38 -16.86 -10.71 1.48
CA GLY A 38 -17.44 -11.92 0.90
C GLY A 38 -17.41 -13.09 1.88
N ARG A 39 -16.32 -13.27 2.63
CA ARG A 39 -16.20 -14.32 3.67
C ARG A 39 -17.26 -14.27 4.76
N LEU A 40 -18.01 -13.18 4.91
CA LEU A 40 -19.12 -13.03 5.85
C LEU A 40 -20.46 -13.55 5.30
N GLY A 41 -20.47 -14.24 4.15
CA GLY A 41 -21.65 -14.91 3.59
C GLY A 41 -22.19 -14.29 2.30
N TYR A 42 -21.50 -13.31 1.72
CA TYR A 42 -21.89 -12.63 0.48
C TYR A 42 -21.18 -13.23 -0.75
N THR A 43 -21.21 -14.56 -0.92
CA THR A 43 -20.47 -15.25 -2.00
C THR A 43 -21.32 -16.16 -2.87
N PHE A 44 -20.87 -16.41 -4.09
CA PHE A 44 -21.27 -17.55 -4.91
C PHE A 44 -20.60 -18.84 -4.39
N GLU A 45 -21.29 -19.98 -4.49
CA GLU A 45 -20.73 -21.28 -4.09
C GLU A 45 -19.39 -21.57 -4.82
N GLY A 46 -18.44 -22.18 -4.11
CA GLY A 46 -17.16 -22.65 -4.68
C GLY A 46 -16.00 -21.66 -4.67
N TRP A 47 -16.17 -20.43 -4.17
CA TRP A 47 -15.09 -19.44 -4.13
C TRP A 47 -14.19 -19.58 -2.89
N ASN A 48 -12.88 -19.81 -3.08
CA ASN A 48 -11.91 -19.84 -1.98
C ASN A 48 -11.43 -18.43 -1.60
N LEU A 49 -12.33 -17.63 -1.03
CA LEU A 49 -12.04 -16.23 -0.67
C LEU A 49 -11.01 -16.08 0.45
N VAL A 50 -10.91 -17.05 1.36
CA VAL A 50 -9.92 -17.04 2.45
C VAL A 50 -8.51 -17.05 1.85
N SER A 51 -8.25 -17.97 0.94
CA SER A 51 -6.95 -18.09 0.27
C SER A 51 -6.64 -16.85 -0.57
N SER A 52 -7.61 -16.39 -1.37
CA SER A 52 -7.46 -15.19 -2.21
C SER A 52 -7.14 -13.94 -1.38
N HIS A 53 -7.83 -13.76 -0.25
CA HIS A 53 -7.61 -12.65 0.67
C HIS A 53 -6.20 -12.70 1.26
N LYS A 54 -5.74 -13.86 1.73
CA LYS A 54 -4.37 -14.02 2.24
C LYS A 54 -3.30 -13.78 1.17
N TYR A 55 -3.49 -14.35 -0.02
CA TYR A 55 -2.54 -14.21 -1.12
C TYR A 55 -2.40 -12.76 -1.58
N THR A 56 -3.50 -12.05 -1.81
CA THR A 56 -3.46 -10.65 -2.22
C THR A 56 -2.92 -9.73 -1.11
N GLY A 57 -2.99 -10.15 0.16
CA GLY A 57 -2.36 -9.47 1.29
C GLY A 57 -0.83 -9.50 1.22
N HIS A 58 -0.25 -10.63 0.80
CA HIS A 58 1.20 -10.73 0.54
C HIS A 58 1.61 -9.88 -0.66
N LEU A 59 0.83 -9.92 -1.75
CA LEU A 59 1.13 -9.14 -2.95
C LEU A 59 1.18 -7.65 -2.67
N GLY A 60 0.20 -7.11 -1.95
CA GLY A 60 0.22 -5.68 -1.64
C GLY A 60 1.33 -5.29 -0.65
N LEU A 61 1.76 -6.20 0.23
CA LEU A 61 2.91 -5.95 1.12
C LEU A 61 4.19 -5.79 0.31
N MET A 62 4.41 -6.71 -0.64
CA MET A 62 5.58 -6.65 -1.52
C MET A 62 5.51 -5.43 -2.45
N LEU A 63 4.33 -5.08 -2.93
CA LEU A 63 4.15 -3.94 -3.82
C LEU A 63 4.38 -2.60 -3.10
N THR A 64 3.87 -2.45 -1.87
CA THR A 64 4.11 -1.24 -1.07
C THR A 64 5.58 -1.10 -0.66
N LEU A 65 6.28 -2.19 -0.39
CA LEU A 65 7.74 -2.20 -0.23
C LEU A 65 8.44 -1.76 -1.52
N GLY A 66 8.05 -2.28 -2.67
CA GLY A 66 8.59 -1.90 -3.97
C GLY A 66 8.43 -0.41 -4.26
N ILE A 67 7.24 0.16 -4.00
CA ILE A 67 6.96 1.60 -4.12
C ILE A 67 7.89 2.40 -3.21
N LEU A 68 8.05 2.00 -1.94
CA LEU A 68 8.93 2.67 -1.00
C LEU A 68 10.38 2.68 -1.51
N VAL A 69 10.88 1.53 -1.96
CA VAL A 69 12.24 1.40 -2.51
C VAL A 69 12.41 2.30 -3.74
N LEU A 70 11.46 2.32 -4.67
CA LEU A 70 11.51 3.18 -5.85
C LEU A 70 11.54 4.68 -5.48
N VAL A 71 10.74 5.10 -4.50
CA VAL A 71 10.71 6.49 -4.02
C VAL A 71 12.01 6.87 -3.29
N ILE A 72 12.66 5.95 -2.57
CA ILE A 72 13.96 6.22 -1.95
C ILE A 72 15.06 6.33 -3.01
N ILE A 73 15.11 5.39 -3.95
CA ILE A 73 16.15 5.34 -4.99
C ILE A 73 15.99 6.49 -6.00
N SER A 74 14.78 7.04 -6.16
CA SER A 74 14.56 8.24 -6.97
C SER A 74 15.20 9.50 -6.39
N LYS A 75 15.69 9.44 -5.13
CA LYS A 75 16.26 10.55 -4.38
C LYS A 75 15.28 11.69 -4.08
N HIS A 76 13.98 11.46 -4.21
CA HIS A 76 12.97 12.44 -3.83
C HIS A 76 12.90 12.59 -2.30
N ASP A 77 13.13 13.80 -1.78
CA ASP A 77 13.17 14.07 -0.33
C ASP A 77 12.02 14.94 0.20
N GLY A 78 10.87 14.89 -0.48
CA GLY A 78 9.65 15.57 -0.04
C GLY A 78 8.65 14.66 0.71
N LYS A 79 7.43 15.19 0.91
CA LYS A 79 6.33 14.50 1.62
C LYS A 79 6.02 13.10 1.09
N LEU A 80 6.19 12.87 -0.22
CA LEU A 80 5.94 11.58 -0.86
C LEU A 80 6.76 10.45 -0.23
N LYS A 81 8.02 10.69 0.17
CA LYS A 81 8.87 9.69 0.84
C LYS A 81 8.27 9.26 2.17
N GLY A 82 7.87 10.23 3.01
CA GLY A 82 7.18 9.96 4.27
C GLY A 82 5.84 9.25 4.07
N MET A 83 5.08 9.64 3.05
CA MET A 83 3.81 8.97 2.72
C MET A 83 4.02 7.52 2.25
N SER A 84 5.05 7.24 1.46
CA SER A 84 5.39 5.87 1.04
C SER A 84 5.80 4.98 2.22
N ILE A 85 6.55 5.53 3.18
CA ILE A 85 6.86 4.83 4.45
C ILE A 85 5.57 4.53 5.20
N GLY A 86 4.68 5.53 5.33
CA GLY A 86 3.38 5.38 5.98
C GLY A 86 2.51 4.30 5.32
N LEU A 87 2.45 4.27 4.00
CA LEU A 87 1.70 3.26 3.24
C LEU A 87 2.23 1.85 3.50
N PHE A 88 3.55 1.66 3.44
CA PHE A 88 4.18 0.37 3.75
C PHE A 88 3.91 -0.05 5.20
N ALA A 89 4.05 0.87 6.16
CA ALA A 89 3.78 0.59 7.57
C ALA A 89 2.32 0.19 7.83
N MET A 90 1.35 0.90 7.22
CA MET A 90 -0.07 0.50 7.29
C MET A 90 -0.29 -0.89 6.71
N TRP A 91 0.39 -1.25 5.61
CA TRP A 91 0.26 -2.58 5.04
C TRP A 91 0.84 -3.67 5.96
N VAL A 92 2.01 -3.43 6.58
CA VAL A 92 2.59 -4.33 7.59
C VAL A 92 1.61 -4.56 8.74
N MET A 93 0.98 -3.49 9.25
CA MET A 93 -0.03 -3.60 10.30
C MET A 93 -1.26 -4.38 9.82
N GLN A 94 -1.75 -4.10 8.61
CA GLN A 94 -2.88 -4.83 8.02
C GLN A 94 -2.61 -6.32 7.89
N PHE A 95 -1.43 -6.66 7.39
CA PHE A 95 -0.99 -8.03 7.25
C PHE A 95 -0.90 -8.74 8.61
N GLY A 96 -0.26 -8.09 9.59
CA GLY A 96 -0.14 -8.62 10.95
C GLY A 96 -1.50 -8.84 11.62
N LEU A 97 -2.42 -7.88 11.50
CA LEU A 97 -3.80 -8.01 12.01
C LEU A 97 -4.52 -9.18 11.34
N GLY A 98 -4.35 -9.36 10.02
CA GLY A 98 -4.92 -10.48 9.28
C GLY A 98 -4.44 -11.85 9.78
N GLU A 99 -3.14 -11.99 10.04
CA GLU A 99 -2.58 -13.23 10.60
C GLU A 99 -3.06 -13.47 12.06
N MET A 100 -3.13 -12.43 12.89
CA MET A 100 -3.65 -12.54 14.26
C MET A 100 -5.13 -12.94 14.31
N MET A 101 -5.95 -12.44 13.38
CA MET A 101 -7.34 -12.86 13.21
C MET A 101 -7.42 -14.32 12.74
N GLY A 102 -6.53 -14.74 11.84
CA GLY A 102 -6.39 -16.14 11.43
C GLY A 102 -6.02 -17.08 12.59
N ALA A 103 -5.32 -16.57 13.61
CA ALA A 103 -4.99 -17.29 14.84
C ALA A 103 -6.09 -17.25 15.92
N GLY A 104 -7.30 -16.76 15.58
CA GLY A 104 -8.48 -16.81 16.46
C GLY A 104 -8.85 -15.47 17.12
N ASN A 105 -8.08 -14.40 16.93
CA ASN A 105 -8.38 -13.08 17.51
C ASN A 105 -9.35 -12.26 16.63
N MET A 106 -10.54 -12.79 16.38
CA MET A 106 -11.50 -12.21 15.42
C MET A 106 -11.96 -10.79 15.76
N TRP A 107 -11.92 -10.39 17.04
CA TRP A 107 -12.27 -9.03 17.49
C TRP A 107 -11.39 -7.95 16.85
N LEU A 108 -10.17 -8.29 16.44
CA LEU A 108 -9.25 -7.39 15.73
C LEU A 108 -9.81 -6.93 14.37
N GLY A 109 -10.86 -7.58 13.86
CA GLY A 109 -11.62 -7.11 12.70
C GLY A 109 -12.13 -5.68 12.84
N MET A 110 -12.44 -5.24 14.07
CA MET A 110 -12.87 -3.87 14.39
C MET A 110 -11.78 -2.81 14.12
N VAL A 111 -10.51 -3.22 14.10
CA VAL A 111 -9.37 -2.35 13.80
C VAL A 111 -8.92 -2.56 12.36
N HIS A 112 -8.89 -3.82 11.91
CA HIS A 112 -8.47 -4.22 10.57
C HIS A 112 -9.32 -3.53 9.48
N ALA A 113 -10.66 -3.56 9.58
CA ALA A 113 -11.51 -3.01 8.54
C ALA A 113 -11.40 -1.46 8.43
N PRO A 114 -11.49 -0.66 9.51
CA PRO A 114 -11.30 0.80 9.41
C PRO A 114 -9.89 1.19 8.94
N LEU A 115 -8.84 0.49 9.38
CA LEU A 115 -7.48 0.75 8.93
C LEU A 115 -7.35 0.53 7.40
N ALA A 116 -8.10 -0.40 6.80
CA ALA A 116 -8.03 -0.66 5.37
C ALA A 116 -8.63 0.51 4.58
N VAL A 117 -9.70 1.12 5.10
CA VAL A 117 -10.29 2.35 4.53
C VAL A 117 -9.33 3.53 4.63
N MET A 118 -8.68 3.72 5.79
CA MET A 118 -7.65 4.75 5.95
C MET A 118 -6.48 4.53 5.00
N MET A 119 -6.05 3.28 4.81
CA MET A 119 -4.98 2.93 3.88
C MET A 119 -5.35 3.27 2.43
N PHE A 120 -6.60 3.04 2.02
CA PHE A 120 -7.09 3.46 0.70
C PHE A 120 -7.07 4.99 0.56
N ALA A 121 -7.61 5.71 1.54
CA ALA A 121 -7.61 7.18 1.53
C ALA A 121 -6.19 7.74 1.46
N HIS A 122 -5.25 7.16 2.20
CA HIS A 122 -3.83 7.52 2.14
C HIS A 122 -3.21 7.27 0.77
N ALA A 123 -3.42 6.10 0.19
CA ALA A 123 -2.95 5.78 -1.16
C ALA A 123 -3.56 6.72 -2.22
N ALA A 124 -4.83 7.10 -2.08
CA ALA A 124 -5.47 8.07 -2.96
C ALA A 124 -4.85 9.47 -2.83
N MET A 125 -4.57 9.94 -1.60
CA MET A 125 -3.88 11.21 -1.37
C MET A 125 -2.46 11.23 -1.97
N MET A 126 -1.76 10.10 -1.95
CA MET A 126 -0.44 9.98 -2.56
C MET A 126 -0.44 10.26 -4.06
N MET A 127 -1.55 10.04 -4.78
CA MET A 127 -1.62 10.30 -6.22
C MET A 127 -1.35 11.76 -6.57
N ASN A 128 -1.86 12.71 -5.77
CA ASN A 128 -1.57 14.12 -5.98
C ASN A 128 -0.09 14.43 -5.70
N LYS A 129 0.50 13.76 -4.70
CA LYS A 129 1.93 13.92 -4.37
C LYS A 129 2.86 13.30 -5.39
N PHE A 130 2.44 12.23 -6.06
CA PHE A 130 3.17 11.72 -7.22
C PHE A 130 3.16 12.72 -8.37
N LYS A 131 2.01 13.30 -8.70
CA LYS A 131 1.91 14.32 -9.77
C LYS A 131 2.81 15.53 -9.47
N GLU A 132 2.70 16.10 -8.27
CA GLU A 132 3.54 17.21 -7.80
C GLU A 132 5.05 16.90 -7.83
N ALA A 133 5.45 15.63 -7.72
CA ALA A 133 6.86 15.22 -7.68
C ALA A 133 7.42 14.83 -9.07
N ILE A 134 6.55 14.67 -10.07
CA ILE A 134 6.91 14.26 -11.43
C ILE A 134 6.87 15.46 -12.39
N GLU A 135 5.93 16.39 -12.17
CA GLU A 135 5.79 17.66 -12.89
C GLU A 135 6.80 18.70 -12.39
#